data_AF-A0A3C1PGY4-F1
#
_entry.id   AF-A0A3C1PGY4-F1
#
_cell.length_a   1.000
_cell.length_b   1.000
_cell.length_c   1.000
_cell.angle_alpha   90.00
_cell.angle_beta   90.00
_cell.angle_gamma   90.00
#
_symmetry.space_group_name_H-M   'P 1'
#
loop_
_entity.id
_entity.type
_entity.pdbx_description
1 polymer ?
#
loop_
_entity_poly.entity_id
_entity_poly.type
_entity_poly.pdbx_seq_one_letter_code
_entity_poly.pdbx_strand_id
1 'polypeptide(L)'
;MKDYYKILALAKDADHESVRQSYRKLAKQFHPDVNPAPDAHFKFAEINEAYAVLSDPEKRKAYDERFLKAYLWMFEEMIDKSKATQTARSMNDMVREARLRAEKAKEHQREFDKKYYRTFRKRAQIILTSLLVFNLVVFTDYFLPFEKFTDVVIERDNKVRTLNANFPVEKALYFDSLKPGKKVQIARTPIFNQNRKLSFAYSGEMVVLDAEYNIYKGFIFVPVIIFIFGIISLLIRTDDYLTYSLAMISLMLYAVELYFIYISI
;
A
#
# COMPACT_ATOMS: atom_id res chain seq x y z
N MET A 1 7.80 -18.72 -58.10
CA MET A 1 8.77 -18.97 -59.19
C MET A 1 9.13 -20.44 -59.14
N LYS A 2 9.05 -21.17 -60.25
CA LYS A 2 9.35 -22.62 -60.27
C LYS A 2 10.86 -22.84 -60.24
N ASP A 3 11.29 -23.94 -59.62
CA ASP A 3 12.70 -24.36 -59.59
C ASP A 3 12.97 -25.30 -60.78
N TYR A 4 13.43 -24.74 -61.90
CA TYR A 4 13.62 -25.46 -63.15
C TYR A 4 14.73 -26.52 -63.04
N TYR A 5 15.72 -26.31 -62.17
CA TYR A 5 16.76 -27.32 -61.90
C TYR A 5 16.16 -28.52 -61.18
N LYS A 6 15.29 -28.31 -60.18
CA LYS A 6 14.56 -29.42 -59.53
C LYS A 6 13.62 -30.14 -60.47
N ILE A 7 12.92 -29.42 -61.36
CA ILE A 7 12.02 -30.01 -62.36
C ILE A 7 12.79 -30.94 -63.32
N LEU A 8 14.00 -30.54 -63.72
CA LEU A 8 14.89 -31.39 -64.51
C LEU A 8 15.75 -32.34 -63.66
N ALA A 9 15.53 -32.42 -62.35
CA ALA A 9 16.32 -33.24 -61.41
C ALA A 9 17.84 -33.02 -61.52
N LEU A 10 18.25 -31.76 -61.68
CA LEU A 10 19.64 -31.34 -61.82
C LEU A 10 20.09 -30.48 -60.64
N ALA A 11 21.39 -30.49 -60.40
CA ALA A 11 22.03 -29.49 -59.55
C ALA A 11 22.16 -28.15 -60.30
N LYS A 12 22.26 -27.03 -59.57
CA LYS A 12 22.29 -25.68 -60.17
C LYS A 12 23.57 -25.39 -60.96
N ASP A 13 24.63 -26.13 -60.66
CA ASP A 13 25.92 -26.13 -61.34
C ASP A 13 25.96 -27.09 -62.55
N ALA A 14 24.85 -27.75 -62.89
CA ALA A 14 24.78 -28.64 -64.04
C ALA A 14 25.18 -27.94 -65.34
N ASP A 15 26.05 -28.58 -66.10
CA ASP A 15 26.45 -28.12 -67.42
C ASP A 15 25.31 -28.29 -68.45
N HIS A 16 25.50 -27.70 -69.62
CA HIS A 16 24.50 -27.72 -70.69
C HIS A 16 24.20 -29.15 -71.17
N GLU A 17 25.23 -30.01 -71.20
CA GLU A 17 25.07 -31.41 -71.60
C GLU A 17 24.20 -32.19 -70.60
N SER A 18 24.37 -31.98 -69.30
CA SER A 18 23.53 -32.57 -68.25
C SER A 18 22.08 -32.11 -68.35
N VAL A 19 21.84 -30.82 -68.66
CA VAL A 19 20.50 -30.28 -68.93
C VAL A 19 19.83 -31.03 -70.09
N ARG A 20 20.57 -31.21 -71.18
CA ARG A 20 20.07 -31.92 -72.37
C ARG A 20 19.84 -33.40 -72.13
N GLN A 21 20.72 -34.05 -71.39
CA GLN A 21 20.60 -35.48 -71.08
C GLN A 21 19.42 -35.75 -70.16
N SER A 22 19.25 -34.95 -69.10
CA SER A 22 18.16 -35.12 -68.15
C SER A 22 16.80 -34.85 -68.81
N TYR A 23 16.69 -33.79 -69.62
CA TYR A 23 15.50 -33.52 -70.41
C TYR A 23 15.10 -34.71 -71.28
N ARG A 24 16.05 -35.30 -72.02
CA ARG A 24 15.76 -36.47 -72.87
C ARG A 24 15.26 -37.68 -72.08
N LYS A 25 15.83 -37.90 -70.88
CA LYS A 25 15.42 -38.99 -69.98
C LYS A 25 14.01 -38.78 -69.45
N LEU A 26 13.73 -37.58 -68.94
CA LEU A 26 12.43 -37.22 -68.36
C LEU A 26 11.34 -37.10 -69.43
N ALA A 27 11.65 -36.55 -70.61
CA ALA A 27 10.71 -36.44 -71.72
C ALA A 27 10.24 -37.81 -72.22
N LYS A 28 11.11 -38.82 -72.25
CA LYS A 28 10.71 -40.21 -72.60
C LYS A 28 9.84 -40.85 -71.52
N GLN A 29 10.10 -40.54 -70.26
CA GLN A 29 9.38 -41.10 -69.11
C GLN A 29 7.99 -40.48 -68.89
N PHE A 30 7.84 -39.20 -69.24
CA PHE A 30 6.60 -38.43 -69.02
C PHE A 30 5.89 -38.04 -70.33
N HIS A 31 6.28 -38.63 -71.47
CA HIS A 31 5.57 -38.40 -72.73
C HIS A 31 4.10 -38.85 -72.62
N PRO A 32 3.12 -38.04 -73.06
CA PRO A 32 1.70 -38.38 -72.94
C PRO A 32 1.33 -39.69 -73.64
N ASP A 33 2.06 -40.06 -74.71
CA ASP A 33 1.82 -41.31 -75.43
C ASP A 33 2.37 -42.56 -74.73
N VAL A 34 3.30 -42.40 -73.77
CA VAL A 34 4.00 -43.52 -73.11
C VAL A 34 3.58 -43.65 -71.65
N ASN A 35 3.14 -42.55 -71.03
CA ASN A 35 2.73 -42.50 -69.64
C ASN A 35 1.23 -42.16 -69.53
N PRO A 36 0.35 -43.14 -69.21
CA PRO A 36 -1.10 -42.94 -69.13
C PRO A 36 -1.55 -42.23 -67.85
N ALA A 37 -0.62 -41.73 -67.02
CA ALA A 37 -0.99 -41.03 -65.80
C ALA A 37 -1.73 -39.70 -66.11
N PRO A 38 -2.78 -39.36 -65.35
CA PRO A 38 -3.59 -38.16 -65.60
C PRO A 38 -2.80 -36.85 -65.45
N ASP A 39 -1.65 -36.88 -64.77
CA ASP A 39 -0.76 -35.73 -64.56
C ASP A 39 0.44 -35.69 -65.53
N ALA A 40 0.56 -36.67 -66.45
CA ALA A 40 1.69 -36.77 -67.38
C ALA A 40 1.78 -35.53 -68.28
N HIS A 41 0.66 -35.05 -68.81
CA HIS A 41 0.62 -33.84 -69.64
C HIS A 41 1.12 -32.59 -68.90
N PHE A 42 0.71 -32.42 -67.65
CA PHE A 42 1.15 -31.28 -66.84
C PHE A 42 2.64 -31.35 -66.51
N LYS A 43 3.13 -32.51 -66.06
CA LYS A 43 4.57 -32.71 -65.78
C LYS A 43 5.43 -32.54 -67.02
N PHE A 44 4.96 -33.04 -68.16
CA PHE A 44 5.66 -32.87 -69.44
C PHE A 44 5.75 -31.39 -69.85
N ALA A 45 4.67 -30.63 -69.67
CA ALA A 45 4.68 -29.19 -69.92
C ALA A 45 5.69 -28.45 -69.01
N GLU A 46 5.79 -28.83 -67.73
CA GLU A 46 6.79 -28.24 -66.81
C GLU A 46 8.24 -28.60 -67.17
N ILE A 47 8.48 -29.84 -67.62
CA ILE A 47 9.79 -30.29 -68.11
C ILE A 47 10.20 -29.50 -69.35
N ASN A 48 9.26 -29.27 -70.29
CA ASN A 48 9.50 -28.46 -71.48
C ASN A 48 9.77 -26.99 -71.14
N GLU A 49 9.00 -26.41 -70.22
CA GLU A 49 9.19 -25.05 -69.71
C GLU A 49 10.58 -24.89 -69.08
N ALA A 50 10.97 -25.85 -68.22
CA ALA A 50 12.28 -25.86 -67.57
C ALA A 50 13.43 -25.97 -68.57
N TYR A 51 13.32 -26.87 -69.56
CA TYR A 51 14.32 -27.02 -70.59
C TYR A 51 14.43 -25.77 -71.50
N ALA A 52 13.31 -25.14 -71.86
CA ALA A 52 13.29 -23.93 -72.68
C ALA A 52 14.02 -22.74 -72.03
N VAL A 53 14.06 -22.69 -70.70
CA VAL A 53 14.77 -21.65 -69.94
C VAL A 53 16.23 -22.05 -69.66
N LEU A 54 16.49 -23.31 -69.28
CA LEU A 54 17.83 -23.75 -68.87
C LEU A 54 18.75 -24.12 -70.04
N SER A 55 18.21 -24.41 -71.22
CA SER A 55 19.01 -24.72 -72.42
C SER A 55 19.51 -23.49 -73.17
N ASP A 56 18.97 -22.30 -72.90
CA ASP A 56 19.40 -21.05 -73.51
C ASP A 56 20.28 -20.28 -72.51
N PRO A 57 21.56 -19.98 -72.84
CA PRO A 57 22.47 -19.31 -71.92
C PRO A 57 21.97 -17.95 -71.40
N GLU A 58 21.30 -17.15 -72.24
CA GLU A 58 20.82 -15.83 -71.85
C GLU A 58 19.60 -15.94 -70.93
N LYS A 59 18.67 -16.84 -71.26
CA LYS A 59 17.48 -17.10 -70.43
C LYS A 59 17.85 -17.77 -69.11
N ARG A 60 18.83 -18.69 -69.12
CA ARG A 60 19.37 -19.32 -67.91
C ARG A 60 19.98 -18.27 -67.00
N LYS A 61 20.81 -17.37 -67.52
CA LYS A 61 21.40 -16.28 -66.73
C LYS A 61 20.34 -15.36 -66.12
N ALA A 62 19.37 -14.90 -66.91
CA ALA A 62 18.29 -14.04 -66.42
C ALA A 62 17.40 -14.77 -65.37
N TYR A 63 17.16 -16.06 -65.57
CA TYR A 63 16.48 -16.92 -64.61
C TYR A 63 17.27 -17.04 -63.31
N ASP A 64 18.57 -17.35 -63.38
CA ASP A 64 19.46 -17.51 -62.24
C ASP A 64 19.58 -16.21 -61.43
N GLU A 65 19.73 -15.06 -62.08
CA GLU A 65 19.77 -13.74 -61.44
C GLU A 65 18.45 -13.41 -60.71
N ARG A 66 17.31 -13.62 -61.38
CA ARG A 66 15.99 -13.39 -60.78
C ARG A 66 15.73 -14.35 -59.62
N PHE A 67 16.13 -15.61 -59.78
CA PHE A 67 16.00 -16.64 -58.76
C PHE A 67 16.87 -16.30 -57.54
N LEU A 68 18.12 -15.88 -57.75
CA LEU A 68 19.02 -15.42 -56.70
C LEU A 68 18.45 -14.20 -55.96
N LYS A 69 17.93 -13.20 -56.68
CA LYS A 69 17.30 -12.02 -56.07
C LYS A 69 16.08 -12.39 -55.22
N ALA A 70 15.25 -13.31 -55.68
CA ALA A 70 14.10 -13.81 -54.92
C ALA A 70 14.54 -14.57 -53.65
N TYR A 71 15.61 -15.36 -53.73
CA TYR A 71 16.19 -16.02 -52.57
C TYR A 71 16.75 -15.04 -51.56
N LEU A 72 17.52 -14.04 -52.00
CA LEU A 72 18.10 -13.01 -51.14
C LEU A 72 17.01 -12.20 -50.42
N TRP A 73 15.97 -11.78 -51.14
CA TRP A 73 14.84 -11.08 -50.54
C TRP A 73 14.13 -11.92 -49.47
N MET A 74 13.89 -13.21 -49.74
CA MET A 74 13.31 -14.13 -48.76
C MET A 74 14.23 -14.31 -47.53
N PHE A 75 15.54 -14.40 -47.73
CA PHE A 75 16.51 -14.49 -46.62
C PHE A 75 16.54 -13.22 -45.77
N GLU A 76 16.55 -12.05 -46.39
CA GLU A 76 16.48 -10.77 -45.67
C GLU A 76 15.22 -10.66 -44.81
N GLU A 77 14.05 -11.03 -45.37
CA GLU A 77 12.78 -11.05 -44.64
C GLU A 77 12.81 -12.03 -43.45
N MET A 78 13.39 -13.23 -43.63
CA MET A 78 13.55 -14.19 -42.54
C MET A 78 14.48 -13.68 -41.44
N ILE A 79 15.58 -13.02 -41.81
CA ILE A 79 16.52 -12.41 -40.85
C ILE A 79 15.82 -11.30 -40.05
N ASP A 80 15.06 -10.44 -40.72
CA ASP A 80 14.34 -9.34 -40.08
C ASP A 80 13.26 -9.85 -39.10
N LYS A 81 12.44 -10.82 -39.53
CA LYS A 81 11.45 -11.48 -38.66
C LYS A 81 12.08 -12.18 -37.47
N SER A 82 13.24 -12.81 -37.66
CA SER A 82 13.98 -13.48 -36.57
C SER A 82 14.51 -12.47 -35.55
N LYS A 83 15.10 -11.35 -36.00
CA LYS A 83 15.54 -10.25 -35.14
C LYS A 83 14.38 -9.61 -34.38
N ALA A 84 13.26 -9.35 -35.05
CA ALA A 84 12.05 -8.83 -34.41
C ALA A 84 11.51 -9.79 -33.33
N THR A 85 11.49 -11.09 -33.62
CA THR A 85 11.06 -12.13 -32.68
C THR A 85 12.00 -12.24 -31.47
N GLN A 86 13.31 -12.22 -31.70
CA GLN A 86 14.30 -12.26 -30.62
C GLN A 86 14.22 -11.02 -29.73
N THR A 87 14.06 -9.84 -30.33
CA THR A 87 13.90 -8.57 -29.61
C THR A 87 12.62 -8.58 -28.77
N ALA A 88 11.50 -9.05 -29.33
CA ALA A 88 10.23 -9.18 -28.61
C ALA A 88 10.32 -10.18 -27.44
N ARG A 89 11.00 -11.33 -27.64
CA ARG A 89 11.25 -12.31 -26.56
C ARG A 89 12.09 -11.70 -25.43
N SER A 90 13.21 -11.05 -25.76
CA SER A 90 14.06 -10.36 -24.78
C SER A 90 13.31 -9.27 -24.02
N MET A 91 12.49 -8.47 -24.71
CA MET A 91 11.65 -7.46 -24.08
C MET A 91 10.63 -8.06 -23.12
N ASN A 92 9.95 -9.14 -23.52
CA ASN A 92 9.00 -9.84 -22.66
C ASN A 92 9.67 -10.42 -21.41
N ASP A 93 10.86 -10.99 -21.55
CA ASP A 93 11.65 -11.49 -20.42
C ASP A 93 12.06 -10.35 -19.47
N MET A 94 12.52 -9.21 -20.00
CA MET A 94 12.84 -8.02 -19.20
C MET A 94 11.62 -7.48 -18.44
N VAL A 95 10.46 -7.38 -19.10
CA VAL A 95 9.21 -6.94 -18.45
C VAL A 95 8.79 -7.92 -17.37
N ARG A 96 8.91 -9.23 -17.63
CA ARG A 96 8.62 -10.28 -16.64
C ARG A 96 9.53 -10.15 -15.42
N GLU A 97 10.83 -9.99 -15.62
CA GLU A 97 11.79 -9.78 -14.53
C GLU A 97 11.50 -8.50 -13.75
N ALA A 98 11.20 -7.39 -14.43
CA ALA A 98 10.86 -6.13 -13.78
C ALA A 98 9.60 -6.27 -12.93
N ARG A 99 8.57 -6.98 -13.42
CA ARG A 99 7.36 -7.31 -12.65
C ARG A 99 7.68 -8.16 -11.42
N LEU A 100 8.48 -9.22 -11.58
CA LEU A 100 8.90 -10.08 -10.46
C LEU A 100 9.72 -9.33 -9.42
N ARG A 101 10.62 -8.42 -9.83
CA ARG A 101 11.37 -7.56 -8.91
C ARG A 101 10.44 -6.60 -8.17
N ALA A 102 9.50 -5.98 -8.87
CA ALA A 102 8.51 -5.10 -8.26
C ALA A 102 7.60 -5.85 -7.28
N GLU A 103 7.21 -7.09 -7.60
CA GLU A 103 6.41 -7.95 -6.75
C GLU A 103 7.18 -8.39 -5.50
N LYS A 104 8.43 -8.86 -5.66
CA LYS A 104 9.33 -9.16 -4.54
C LYS A 104 9.58 -7.95 -3.66
N ALA A 105 9.75 -6.76 -4.24
CA ALA A 105 9.91 -5.52 -3.46
C ALA A 105 8.64 -5.21 -2.65
N LYS A 106 7.45 -5.39 -3.23
CA LYS A 106 6.17 -5.25 -2.51
C LYS A 106 6.02 -6.30 -1.40
N GLU A 107 6.40 -7.55 -1.64
CA GLU A 107 6.37 -8.60 -0.63
C GLU A 107 7.33 -8.30 0.51
N HIS A 108 8.57 -7.91 0.20
CA HIS A 108 9.55 -7.53 1.19
C HIS A 108 9.08 -6.35 2.03
N GLN A 109 8.47 -5.34 1.40
CA GLN A 109 7.85 -4.23 2.11
C GLN A 109 6.71 -4.71 3.03
N ARG A 110 5.82 -5.58 2.54
CA ARG A 110 4.73 -6.15 3.35
C ARG A 110 5.24 -6.96 4.54
N GLU A 111 6.31 -7.73 4.37
CA GLU A 111 6.92 -8.50 5.44
C GLU A 111 7.59 -7.58 6.48
N PHE A 112 8.31 -6.56 6.01
CA PHE A 112 8.88 -5.53 6.87
C PHE A 112 7.79 -4.84 7.68
N ASP A 113 6.72 -4.36 7.04
CA ASP A 113 5.59 -3.72 7.69
C ASP A 113 4.96 -4.65 8.72
N LYS A 114 4.66 -5.91 8.37
CA LYS A 114 4.12 -6.91 9.32
C LYS A 114 5.01 -7.09 10.54
N LYS A 115 6.32 -7.22 10.34
CA LYS A 115 7.28 -7.41 11.45
C LYS A 115 7.38 -6.15 12.32
N TYR A 116 7.41 -4.98 11.69
CA TYR A 116 7.45 -3.68 12.34
C TYR A 116 6.21 -3.46 13.21
N TYR A 117 5.01 -3.61 12.62
CA TYR A 117 3.75 -3.44 13.33
C TYR A 117 3.53 -4.49 14.42
N ARG A 118 3.96 -5.74 14.25
CA ARG A 118 3.85 -6.77 15.29
C ARG A 118 4.67 -6.44 16.55
N THR A 119 5.92 -6.01 16.39
CA THR A 119 6.76 -5.60 17.53
C THR A 119 6.19 -4.36 18.20
N PHE A 120 5.76 -3.39 17.41
CA PHE A 120 5.18 -2.17 17.93
C PHE A 120 3.86 -2.43 18.67
N ARG A 121 3.01 -3.32 18.16
CA ARG A 121 1.74 -3.68 18.77
C ARG A 121 1.87 -4.08 20.23
N LYS A 122 2.88 -4.88 20.60
CA LYS A 122 3.11 -5.23 22.01
C LYS A 122 3.35 -3.99 22.87
N ARG A 123 4.14 -3.04 22.37
CA ARG A 123 4.41 -1.77 23.06
C ARG A 123 3.16 -0.89 23.13
N ALA A 124 2.43 -0.77 22.02
CA ALA A 124 1.17 -0.03 21.93
C ALA A 124 0.12 -0.57 22.90
N GLN A 125 -0.01 -1.90 23.02
CA GLN A 125 -0.92 -2.54 23.97
C GLN A 125 -0.53 -2.23 25.42
N ILE A 126 0.77 -2.23 25.75
CA ILE A 126 1.23 -1.85 27.10
C ILE A 126 0.83 -0.40 27.39
N ILE A 127 1.13 0.52 26.48
CA ILE A 127 0.78 1.95 26.62
C ILE A 127 -0.72 2.12 26.81
N LEU A 128 -1.53 1.54 25.91
CA LEU A 128 -2.99 1.65 25.99
C LEU A 128 -3.56 1.03 27.28
N THR A 129 -3.02 -0.11 27.72
CA THR A 129 -3.46 -0.73 28.98
C THR A 129 -3.09 0.13 30.17
N SER A 130 -1.90 0.73 30.19
CA SER A 130 -1.49 1.67 31.24
C SER A 130 -2.39 2.91 31.27
N LEU A 131 -2.70 3.48 30.09
CA LEU A 131 -3.63 4.60 29.98
C LEU A 131 -5.04 4.24 30.43
N LEU A 132 -5.52 3.04 30.10
CA LEU A 132 -6.83 2.54 30.53
C LEU A 132 -6.90 2.43 32.06
N VAL A 133 -5.87 1.88 32.70
CA VAL A 133 -5.79 1.75 34.15
C VAL A 133 -5.74 3.14 34.81
N PHE A 134 -4.93 4.06 34.28
CA PHE A 134 -4.89 5.43 34.78
C PHE A 134 -6.27 6.11 34.71
N ASN A 135 -6.94 5.99 33.56
CA ASN A 135 -8.28 6.54 33.37
C ASN A 135 -9.29 5.94 34.35
N LEU A 136 -9.20 4.63 34.61
CA LEU A 136 -10.04 3.98 35.61
C LEU A 136 -9.84 4.58 37.01
N VAL A 137 -8.60 4.94 37.38
CA VAL A 137 -8.30 5.63 38.64
C VAL A 137 -8.93 7.03 38.66
N VAL A 138 -8.81 7.80 37.57
CA VAL A 138 -9.43 9.13 37.43
C VAL A 138 -10.95 9.07 37.54
N PHE A 139 -11.59 8.10 36.88
CA PHE A 139 -13.03 7.86 37.02
C PHE A 139 -13.40 7.45 38.44
N THR A 140 -12.63 6.56 39.05
CA THR A 140 -12.88 6.12 40.42
C THR A 140 -12.82 7.32 41.36
N ASP A 141 -11.80 8.17 41.25
CA ASP A 141 -11.70 9.38 42.07
C ASP A 141 -12.87 10.35 41.87
N TYR A 142 -13.35 10.46 40.62
CA TYR A 142 -14.48 11.32 40.30
C TYR A 142 -15.80 10.87 40.96
N PHE A 143 -16.04 9.55 41.00
CA PHE A 143 -17.29 8.97 41.50
C PHE A 143 -17.27 8.67 43.00
N LEU A 144 -16.08 8.61 43.63
CA LEU A 144 -15.99 8.42 45.06
C LEU A 144 -16.58 9.62 45.83
N PRO A 145 -17.16 9.39 47.01
CA PRO A 145 -17.70 10.45 47.85
C PRO A 145 -16.59 11.42 48.28
N PHE A 146 -16.88 12.72 48.24
CA PHE A 146 -15.90 13.75 48.60
C PHE A 146 -15.51 13.69 50.08
N GLU A 147 -14.22 13.89 50.33
CA GLU A 147 -13.73 14.20 51.68
C GLU A 147 -14.04 15.66 51.99
N LYS A 148 -14.67 15.90 53.14
CA LYS A 148 -15.02 17.24 53.61
C LYS A 148 -14.13 17.62 54.78
N PHE A 149 -13.56 18.82 54.74
CA PHE A 149 -12.80 19.39 55.85
C PHE A 149 -13.13 20.86 56.02
N THR A 150 -12.89 21.38 57.23
CA THR A 150 -13.08 22.80 57.52
C THR A 150 -11.78 23.54 57.23
N ASP A 151 -11.86 24.64 56.49
CA ASP A 151 -10.75 25.52 56.19
C ASP A 151 -11.10 26.97 56.56
N VAL A 152 -10.09 27.82 56.63
CA VAL A 152 -10.25 29.24 56.99
C VAL A 152 -9.95 30.11 55.78
N VAL A 153 -10.77 31.12 55.54
CA VAL A 153 -10.51 32.10 54.50
C VAL A 153 -9.41 33.06 54.95
N ILE A 154 -8.44 33.30 54.08
CA ILE A 154 -7.32 34.21 54.28
C ILE A 154 -7.18 35.14 53.08
N GLU A 155 -6.48 36.25 53.30
CA GLU A 155 -6.03 37.13 52.23
C GLU A 155 -4.52 36.96 52.05
N ARG A 156 -4.10 36.59 50.84
CA ARG A 156 -2.68 36.44 50.48
C ARG A 156 -2.47 36.96 49.06
N ASP A 157 -1.50 37.87 48.91
CA ASP A 157 -1.13 38.51 47.63
C ASP A 157 -2.29 39.25 46.95
N ASN A 158 -3.06 40.07 47.71
CA ASN A 158 -4.29 40.73 47.26
C ASN A 158 -5.37 39.77 46.72
N LYS A 159 -5.30 38.48 47.04
CA LYS A 159 -6.32 37.48 46.68
C LYS A 159 -6.90 36.82 47.91
N VAL A 160 -8.22 36.72 47.94
CA VAL A 160 -8.95 35.99 48.99
C VAL A 160 -9.04 34.52 48.59
N ARG A 161 -8.54 33.64 49.47
CA ARG A 161 -8.47 32.20 49.24
C ARG A 161 -8.54 31.43 50.55
N THR A 162 -8.69 30.11 50.53
CA THR A 162 -8.60 29.33 51.76
C THR A 162 -7.16 28.98 52.15
N LEU A 163 -6.91 28.83 53.45
CA LEU A 163 -5.57 28.67 54.01
C LEU A 163 -4.87 27.40 53.52
N ASN A 164 -5.53 26.25 53.65
CA ASN A 164 -4.91 24.97 53.35
C ASN A 164 -5.23 24.50 51.94
N ALA A 165 -6.47 24.69 51.50
CA ALA A 165 -6.91 24.24 50.19
C ALA A 165 -6.51 25.19 49.05
N ASN A 166 -6.04 26.41 49.36
CA ASN A 166 -5.72 27.46 48.38
C ASN A 166 -6.89 27.72 47.41
N PHE A 167 -8.13 27.46 47.85
CA PHE A 167 -9.31 27.56 46.99
C PHE A 167 -9.59 29.04 46.71
N PRO A 168 -9.70 29.49 45.45
CA PRO A 168 -9.95 30.89 45.13
C PRO A 168 -11.38 31.31 45.50
N VAL A 169 -11.50 32.44 46.21
CA VAL A 169 -12.76 32.95 46.78
C VAL A 169 -13.14 34.29 46.12
N GLU A 170 -12.62 34.58 44.93
CA GLU A 170 -12.80 35.89 44.26
C GLU A 170 -14.28 36.19 43.95
N LYS A 171 -15.04 35.22 43.42
CA LYS A 171 -16.51 35.33 43.25
C LYS A 171 -17.30 35.40 44.55
N ALA A 172 -16.62 35.15 45.65
CA ALA A 172 -17.20 35.02 46.97
C ALA A 172 -17.06 36.30 47.81
N LEU A 173 -16.37 37.32 47.27
CA LEU A 173 -16.30 38.67 47.83
C LEU A 173 -17.68 39.33 48.06
N TYR A 174 -18.73 38.85 47.40
CA TYR A 174 -20.11 39.30 47.58
C TYR A 174 -20.79 38.76 48.85
N PHE A 175 -20.17 37.82 49.58
CA PHE A 175 -20.76 37.20 50.76
C PHE A 175 -19.96 37.52 52.03
N ASP A 176 -20.62 38.07 53.04
CA ASP A 176 -20.00 38.33 54.36
C ASP A 176 -19.41 37.08 55.01
N SER A 177 -19.97 35.91 54.71
CA SER A 177 -19.53 34.61 55.18
C SER A 177 -18.19 34.14 54.59
N LEU A 178 -17.64 34.87 53.62
CA LEU A 178 -16.42 34.54 52.90
C LEU A 178 -15.32 35.59 53.09
N LYS A 179 -15.49 36.49 54.06
CA LYS A 179 -14.43 37.41 54.49
C LYS A 179 -13.28 36.66 55.17
N PRO A 180 -12.04 37.21 55.17
CA PRO A 180 -10.92 36.63 55.90
C PRO A 180 -11.25 36.34 57.37
N GLY A 181 -10.79 35.20 57.88
CA GLY A 181 -11.07 34.69 59.22
C GLY A 181 -12.35 33.85 59.35
N LYS A 182 -13.20 33.79 58.33
CA LYS A 182 -14.39 32.93 58.34
C LYS A 182 -14.04 31.47 58.04
N LYS A 183 -14.78 30.56 58.67
CA LYS A 183 -14.68 29.11 58.44
C LYS A 183 -15.58 28.69 57.30
N VAL A 184 -15.05 27.87 56.40
CA VAL A 184 -15.75 27.30 55.26
C VAL A 184 -15.51 25.79 55.22
N GLN A 185 -16.40 25.04 54.58
CA GLN A 185 -16.16 23.64 54.29
C GLN A 185 -15.66 23.48 52.86
N ILE A 186 -14.57 22.75 52.69
CA ILE A 186 -14.06 22.35 51.39
C ILE A 186 -14.33 20.87 51.19
N ALA A 187 -14.86 20.52 50.02
CA ALA A 187 -15.03 19.16 49.56
C ALA A 187 -13.99 18.89 48.45
N ARG A 188 -13.17 17.85 48.65
CA ARG A 188 -12.14 17.42 47.70
C ARG A 188 -12.29 15.96 47.31
N THR A 189 -11.67 15.58 46.21
CA THR A 189 -11.61 14.17 45.79
C THR A 189 -10.61 13.38 46.64
N PRO A 190 -10.87 12.10 46.95
CA PRO A 190 -10.06 11.33 47.90
C PRO A 190 -8.69 10.86 47.36
N ILE A 191 -8.55 10.61 46.06
CA ILE A 191 -7.32 10.09 45.44
C ILE A 191 -6.41 11.24 45.02
N PHE A 192 -6.94 12.22 44.27
CA PHE A 192 -6.12 13.33 43.75
C PHE A 192 -6.16 14.58 44.63
N ASN A 193 -6.88 14.58 45.75
CA ASN A 193 -7.04 15.73 46.65
C ASN A 193 -7.50 17.01 45.94
N GLN A 194 -8.24 16.88 44.84
CA GLN A 194 -8.67 18.00 44.00
C GLN A 194 -9.85 18.69 44.66
N ASN A 195 -9.74 19.98 44.94
CA ASN A 195 -10.85 20.73 45.53
C ASN A 195 -11.98 20.91 44.51
N ARG A 196 -13.20 20.50 44.87
CA ARG A 196 -14.36 20.50 43.97
C ARG A 196 -15.40 21.51 44.37
N LYS A 197 -15.69 21.62 45.66
CA LYS A 197 -16.76 22.47 46.18
C LYS A 197 -16.32 23.19 47.43
N LEU A 198 -16.77 24.43 47.56
CA LEU A 198 -16.69 25.23 48.77
C LEU A 198 -18.12 25.42 49.28
N SER A 199 -18.35 25.21 50.58
CA SER A 199 -19.67 25.33 51.21
C SER A 199 -19.60 26.23 52.43
N PHE A 200 -20.56 27.14 52.56
CA PHE A 200 -20.65 28.10 53.67
C PHE A 200 -22.10 28.43 53.97
N ALA A 201 -22.37 28.84 55.21
CA ALA A 201 -23.69 29.32 55.61
C ALA A 201 -23.86 30.79 55.21
N TYR A 202 -24.97 31.13 54.56
CA TYR A 202 -25.34 32.51 54.22
C TYR A 202 -26.85 32.68 54.34
N SER A 203 -27.29 33.68 55.11
CA SER A 203 -28.72 33.99 55.33
C SER A 203 -29.56 32.79 55.82
N GLY A 204 -28.98 31.88 56.61
CA GLY A 204 -29.66 30.68 57.13
C GLY A 204 -29.64 29.47 56.18
N GLU A 205 -29.10 29.62 54.97
CA GLU A 205 -28.99 28.54 53.99
C GLU A 205 -27.53 28.14 53.76
N MET A 206 -27.31 26.90 53.32
CA MET A 206 -26.00 26.41 52.91
C MET A 206 -25.79 26.70 51.42
N VAL A 207 -24.91 27.64 51.13
CA VAL A 207 -24.50 27.97 49.76
C VAL A 207 -23.30 27.12 49.38
N VAL A 208 -23.33 26.57 48.16
CA VAL A 208 -22.25 25.73 47.61
C VAL A 208 -21.73 26.37 46.33
N LEU A 209 -20.44 26.64 46.29
CA LEU A 209 -19.72 27.14 45.12
C LEU A 209 -18.85 26.03 44.55
N ASP A 210 -18.96 25.78 43.24
CA ASP A 210 -18.07 24.87 42.55
C ASP A 210 -16.72 25.54 42.26
N ALA A 211 -15.63 24.79 42.40
CA ALA A 211 -14.30 25.23 41.98
C ALA A 211 -14.33 25.67 40.51
N GLU A 212 -13.69 26.80 40.20
CA GLU A 212 -13.57 27.29 38.82
C GLU A 212 -12.67 26.38 37.99
N TYR A 213 -11.53 26.00 38.55
CA TYR A 213 -10.55 25.12 37.94
C TYR A 213 -10.52 23.81 38.73
N ASN A 214 -10.92 22.73 38.08
CA ASN A 214 -10.64 21.38 38.53
C ASN A 214 -10.53 20.47 37.30
N ILE A 215 -9.75 19.41 37.42
CA ILE A 215 -9.41 18.49 36.32
C ILE A 215 -10.62 17.79 35.67
N TYR A 216 -11.83 17.97 36.22
CA TYR A 216 -13.05 17.28 35.79
C TYR A 216 -14.08 18.18 35.10
N LYS A 217 -14.02 19.51 35.27
CA LYS A 217 -15.12 20.43 34.90
C LYS A 217 -15.24 20.70 33.39
N GLY A 218 -14.20 20.42 32.61
CA GLY A 218 -14.16 20.71 31.17
C GLY A 218 -13.68 19.58 30.27
N PHE A 219 -13.04 18.53 30.81
CA PHE A 219 -12.33 17.54 30.00
C PHE A 219 -12.60 16.09 30.37
N ILE A 220 -13.63 15.80 31.18
CA ILE A 220 -13.95 14.39 31.55
C ILE A 220 -14.25 13.51 30.33
N PHE A 221 -14.63 14.11 29.20
CA PHE A 221 -14.83 13.40 27.94
C PHE A 221 -13.52 12.85 27.35
N VAL A 222 -12.36 13.45 27.63
CA VAL A 222 -11.06 12.96 27.12
C VAL A 222 -10.72 11.59 27.73
N PRO A 223 -10.81 11.39 29.05
CA PRO A 223 -10.79 10.07 29.67
C PRO A 223 -11.78 9.08 29.08
N VAL A 224 -13.02 9.49 28.81
CA VAL A 224 -14.03 8.63 28.18
C VAL A 224 -13.57 8.18 26.78
N ILE A 225 -13.07 9.11 25.96
CA ILE A 225 -12.59 8.80 24.60
C ILE A 225 -11.39 7.87 24.65
N ILE A 226 -10.40 8.14 25.52
CA ILE A 226 -9.23 7.28 25.69
C ILE A 226 -9.65 5.89 26.18
N PHE A 227 -10.62 5.81 27.09
CA PHE A 227 -11.17 4.55 27.59
C PHE A 227 -11.84 3.75 26.46
N ILE A 228 -12.68 4.40 25.64
CA ILE A 228 -13.31 3.79 24.47
C ILE A 228 -12.25 3.28 23.48
N PHE A 229 -11.24 4.09 23.16
CA PHE A 229 -10.14 3.68 22.27
C PHE A 229 -9.32 2.53 22.83
N GLY A 230 -9.08 2.52 24.15
CA GLY A 230 -8.45 1.41 24.85
C GLY A 230 -9.26 0.11 24.71
N ILE A 231 -10.58 0.16 24.92
CA ILE A 231 -11.47 -1.00 24.76
C ILE A 231 -11.51 -1.47 23.30
N ILE A 232 -11.73 -0.56 22.35
CA ILE A 232 -11.78 -0.88 20.92
C ILE A 232 -10.48 -1.56 20.49
N SER A 233 -9.33 -1.04 20.94
CA SER A 233 -8.02 -1.62 20.66
C SER A 233 -7.84 -3.03 21.27
N LEU A 234 -8.40 -3.28 22.47
CA LEU A 234 -8.39 -4.62 23.06
C LEU A 234 -9.28 -5.63 22.32
N LEU A 235 -10.39 -5.16 21.73
CA LEU A 235 -11.35 -5.97 20.98
C LEU A 235 -10.86 -6.27 19.55
N ILE A 236 -10.32 -5.27 18.85
CA ILE A 236 -9.81 -5.42 17.48
C ILE A 236 -8.38 -5.98 17.54
N ARG A 237 -8.28 -7.29 17.74
CA ARG A 237 -6.99 -7.99 17.81
C ARG A 237 -6.38 -8.35 16.46
N THR A 238 -7.06 -8.06 15.35
CA THR A 238 -6.65 -8.52 14.01
C THR A 238 -5.93 -7.46 13.17
N ASP A 239 -6.11 -6.17 13.47
CA ASP A 239 -5.53 -5.07 12.70
C ASP A 239 -4.43 -4.35 13.50
N ASP A 240 -3.17 -4.64 13.16
CA ASP A 240 -2.01 -4.06 13.85
C ASP A 240 -1.85 -2.55 13.56
N TYR A 241 -2.28 -2.07 12.38
CA TYR A 241 -2.18 -0.66 11.99
C TYR A 241 -3.22 0.20 12.73
N LEU A 242 -4.46 -0.29 12.84
CA LEU A 242 -5.49 0.40 13.59
C LEU A 242 -5.13 0.48 15.08
N THR A 243 -4.64 -0.63 15.66
CA THR A 243 -4.16 -0.69 17.05
C THR A 243 -3.07 0.35 17.31
N TYR A 244 -2.11 0.47 16.38
CA TYR A 244 -1.03 1.48 16.43
C TYR A 244 -1.60 2.90 16.43
N SER A 245 -2.48 3.19 15.47
CA SER A 245 -3.02 4.54 15.26
C SER A 245 -3.84 5.01 16.47
N LEU A 246 -4.67 4.11 17.02
CA LEU A 246 -5.43 4.38 18.24
C LEU A 246 -4.51 4.63 19.45
N ALA A 247 -3.41 3.88 19.58
CA ALA A 247 -2.42 4.11 20.64
C ALA A 247 -1.76 5.48 20.54
N MET A 248 -1.36 5.90 19.34
CA MET A 248 -0.76 7.22 19.11
C MET A 248 -1.74 8.35 19.42
N ILE A 249 -2.97 8.26 18.92
CA ILE A 249 -4.01 9.26 19.19
C ILE A 249 -4.29 9.34 20.70
N SER A 250 -4.42 8.18 21.37
CA SER A 250 -4.65 8.13 22.82
C SER A 250 -3.50 8.75 23.61
N LEU A 251 -2.25 8.52 23.19
CA LEU A 251 -1.07 9.13 23.81
C LEU A 251 -1.06 10.65 23.63
N MET A 252 -1.42 11.16 22.45
CA MET A 252 -1.52 12.59 22.20
C MET A 252 -2.63 13.24 23.05
N LEU A 253 -3.81 12.62 23.11
CA LEU A 253 -4.91 13.08 23.96
C LEU A 253 -4.51 13.08 25.45
N TYR A 254 -3.78 12.06 25.89
CA TYR A 254 -3.27 11.98 27.25
C TYR A 254 -2.28 13.11 27.58
N ALA A 255 -1.39 13.46 26.63
CA ALA A 255 -0.48 14.59 26.83
C ALA A 255 -1.23 15.92 26.99
N VAL A 256 -2.33 16.10 26.24
CA VAL A 256 -3.23 17.25 26.40
C VAL A 256 -3.89 17.23 27.77
N GLU A 257 -4.37 16.07 28.23
CA GLU A 257 -4.98 15.90 29.56
C GLU A 257 -3.98 16.27 30.67
N LEU A 258 -2.74 15.77 30.60
CA LEU A 258 -1.69 16.10 31.57
C LEU A 258 -1.37 17.60 31.60
N TYR A 259 -1.35 18.27 30.44
CA TYR A 259 -1.14 19.71 30.37
C TYR A 259 -2.26 20.49 31.08
N PHE A 260 -3.52 20.08 30.90
CA PHE A 260 -4.64 20.71 31.61
C PHE A 260 -4.64 20.40 33.10
N ILE A 261 -4.27 19.19 33.51
CA ILE A 261 -4.07 18.85 34.92
C ILE A 261 -3.01 19.77 35.52
N TYR A 262 -1.88 19.94 34.84
CA TYR A 262 -0.79 20.81 35.29
C TYR A 262 -1.23 22.28 35.47
N ILE A 263 -2.03 22.82 34.56
CA ILE A 263 -2.55 24.20 34.67
C ILE A 263 -3.63 24.34 35.76
N SER A 264 -4.32 23.24 36.10
CA SER A 264 -5.40 23.26 37.08
C SER A 264 -4.94 23.11 38.53
N ILE A 265 -3.67 22.77 38.77
CA ILE A 265 -3.02 22.64 40.09
C ILE A 265 -2.38 23.97 40.47
#